data_AF-A0A832FBB4-F1
#
_entry.id   AF-A0A832FBB4-F1
#
_cell.length_a   1.000
_cell.length_b   1.000
_cell.length_c   1.000
_cell.angle_alpha   90.00
_cell.angle_beta   90.00
_cell.angle_gamma   90.00
#
_symmetry.space_group_name_H-M   'P 1'
#
loop_
_entity.id
_entity.type
_entity.pdbx_description
1 polymer ?
#
loop_
_entity_poly.entity_id
_entity_poly.type
_entity_poly.pdbx_seq_one_letter_code
_entity_poly.pdbx_strand_id
1 'polypeptide(L)'
;MKNPLVVLAISAIATFTMGWFGHRVFIKSTAAKAEPLQNAEPVKKTDSAPSPAPDTLFAQKKDSILIQPGKKEADHDKPTVILASATTDTLWNDEKEIVLKYPDGTVDIRRRFILKKTFEDYAVKEKFNGKLPKKLNYSTAKYARLYKTATQKAVEKKVLFAGRYVFSIIECGADCFASTVVDLKTGNVYDGPHASTGYKFEADSRMLIVNPVAKDGFYTPCEFCEPEVYVWAGKEFKRVQ
;
A
#
# COMPACT_ATOMS: atom_id res chain seq x y z
N MET A 1 -62.91 -28.46 -39.63
CA MET A 1 -62.18 -29.74 -39.77
C MET A 1 -61.19 -29.79 -38.61
N LYS A 2 -61.57 -30.24 -37.41
CA LYS A 2 -61.46 -31.62 -36.86
C LYS A 2 -60.06 -32.25 -37.05
N ASN A 3 -59.33 -32.33 -35.93
CA ASN A 3 -58.17 -33.19 -35.57
C ASN A 3 -58.42 -34.71 -35.90
N PRO A 4 -57.56 -35.73 -35.58
CA PRO A 4 -56.37 -35.76 -34.67
C PRO A 4 -55.23 -36.79 -35.00
N LEU A 5 -54.32 -36.95 -34.02
CA LEU A 5 -53.50 -38.13 -33.62
C LEU A 5 -52.15 -38.35 -34.34
N VAL A 6 -51.00 -38.17 -33.67
CA VAL A 6 -50.37 -38.95 -32.57
C VAL A 6 -49.64 -40.19 -33.10
N VAL A 7 -48.30 -40.23 -32.94
CA VAL A 7 -47.56 -41.42 -32.49
C VAL A 7 -46.35 -40.97 -31.64
N LEU A 8 -46.27 -41.56 -30.44
CA LEU A 8 -45.18 -41.58 -29.47
C LEU A 8 -44.12 -42.64 -29.81
N ALA A 9 -42.85 -42.40 -29.50
CA ALA A 9 -41.86 -43.41 -29.09
C ALA A 9 -40.68 -42.70 -28.38
N ILE A 10 -40.60 -42.71 -27.04
CA ILE A 10 -39.93 -43.68 -26.14
C ILE A 10 -38.39 -43.65 -26.21
N SER A 11 -37.82 -42.99 -25.19
CA SER A 11 -36.80 -43.44 -24.23
C SER A 11 -35.47 -44.05 -24.71
N ALA A 12 -34.36 -43.40 -24.31
CA ALA A 12 -33.17 -44.10 -23.80
C ALA A 12 -32.41 -43.19 -22.82
N ILE A 13 -32.52 -43.50 -21.53
CA ILE A 13 -31.68 -42.97 -20.45
C ILE A 13 -30.40 -43.78 -20.46
N ALA A 14 -29.26 -43.16 -20.77
CA ALA A 14 -27.95 -43.78 -20.61
C ALA A 14 -27.44 -43.55 -19.18
N THR A 15 -27.48 -44.61 -18.38
CA THR A 15 -26.82 -44.70 -17.08
C THR A 15 -25.30 -44.80 -17.27
N PHE A 16 -24.56 -43.84 -16.72
CA PHE A 16 -23.10 -43.82 -16.74
C PHE A 16 -22.58 -44.65 -15.56
N THR A 17 -22.07 -45.84 -15.84
CA THR A 17 -21.42 -46.71 -14.84
C THR A 17 -19.96 -46.29 -14.63
N MET A 18 -19.57 -46.26 -13.35
CA MET A 18 -18.20 -46.04 -12.89
C MET A 18 -17.25 -47.12 -13.44
N GLY A 19 -16.23 -46.70 -14.20
CA GLY A 19 -15.09 -47.51 -14.60
C GLY A 19 -13.84 -47.11 -13.82
N TRP A 20 -13.56 -47.84 -12.75
CA TRP A 20 -12.36 -47.74 -11.92
C TRP A 20 -11.23 -48.51 -12.63
N PHE A 21 -10.32 -47.81 -13.31
CA PHE A 21 -9.07 -48.40 -13.82
C PHE A 21 -7.88 -47.82 -13.05
N GLY A 22 -7.34 -48.63 -12.15
CA GLY A 22 -6.07 -48.37 -11.50
C GLY A 22 -4.92 -48.53 -12.49
N HIS A 23 -4.13 -47.46 -12.65
CA HIS A 23 -2.75 -47.56 -13.12
C HIS A 23 -1.84 -47.26 -11.94
N ARG A 24 -1.27 -48.33 -11.37
CA ARG A 24 -0.13 -48.27 -10.46
C ARG A 24 1.11 -47.92 -11.28
N VAL A 25 1.51 -46.66 -11.23
CA VAL A 25 2.86 -46.25 -11.64
C VAL A 25 3.80 -46.58 -10.47
N PHE A 26 4.67 -47.56 -10.68
CA PHE A 26 5.81 -47.84 -9.80
C PHE A 26 6.89 -46.79 -10.07
N ILE A 27 6.98 -45.76 -9.22
CA ILE A 27 8.17 -44.91 -9.13
C ILE A 27 9.11 -45.57 -8.13
N LYS A 28 10.26 -46.05 -8.60
CA LYS A 28 11.39 -46.45 -7.75
C LYS A 28 11.91 -45.20 -7.04
N SER A 29 11.60 -45.07 -5.75
CA SER A 29 12.24 -44.11 -4.85
C SER A 29 13.60 -44.68 -4.43
N THR A 30 14.68 -44.04 -4.86
CA THR A 30 16.02 -44.25 -4.30
C THR A 30 16.12 -43.51 -2.97
N ALA A 31 16.07 -44.27 -1.88
CA ALA A 31 16.32 -43.74 -0.54
C ALA A 31 17.79 -43.34 -0.40
N ALA A 32 18.04 -42.03 -0.33
CA ALA A 32 19.30 -41.49 0.17
C ALA A 32 19.33 -41.65 1.70
N LYS A 33 20.39 -42.27 2.18
CA LYS A 33 20.69 -42.56 3.58
C LYS A 33 21.09 -41.26 4.27
N ALA A 34 20.25 -40.73 5.16
CA ALA A 34 20.59 -39.60 6.01
C ALA A 34 21.35 -40.08 7.26
N GLU A 35 22.51 -39.48 7.52
CA GLU A 35 23.28 -39.59 8.75
C GLU A 35 22.55 -38.91 9.94
N PRO A 36 22.70 -39.44 11.17
CA PRO A 36 22.10 -38.84 12.36
C PRO A 36 22.98 -37.69 12.89
N LEU A 37 22.42 -36.47 12.93
CA LEU A 37 22.99 -35.36 13.69
C LEU A 37 22.73 -35.56 15.18
N GLN A 38 23.80 -35.44 15.94
CA GLN A 38 23.86 -35.56 17.39
C GLN A 38 23.20 -34.36 18.11
N ASN A 39 22.41 -34.71 19.12
CA ASN A 39 22.03 -33.99 20.33
C ASN A 39 22.39 -32.49 20.46
N ALA A 40 21.35 -31.65 20.53
CA ALA A 40 21.41 -30.32 21.13
C ALA A 40 20.55 -30.29 22.40
N GLU A 41 21.11 -29.73 23.48
CA GLU A 41 20.54 -29.64 24.83
C GLU A 41 19.34 -28.67 24.93
N PRO A 42 18.44 -28.84 25.94
CA PRO A 42 17.24 -28.02 26.08
C PRO A 42 17.51 -26.65 26.72
N VAL A 43 17.18 -25.58 25.99
CA VAL A 43 17.17 -24.21 26.49
C VAL A 43 15.90 -23.94 27.30
N LYS A 44 16.08 -23.35 28.49
CA LYS A 44 15.04 -22.98 29.46
C LYS A 44 14.02 -21.99 28.89
N LYS A 45 12.75 -22.26 29.21
CA LYS A 45 11.57 -21.42 29.02
C LYS A 45 11.66 -20.18 29.92
N THR A 46 11.33 -19.00 29.39
CA THR A 46 11.04 -17.80 30.18
C THR A 46 9.72 -17.24 29.70
N ASP A 47 8.80 -17.02 30.63
CA ASP A 47 7.42 -16.62 30.40
C ASP A 47 7.31 -15.13 30.05
N SER A 48 6.52 -14.81 29.02
CA SER A 48 6.08 -13.44 28.74
C SER A 48 4.54 -13.40 28.62
N ALA A 49 3.95 -12.58 29.50
CA ALA A 49 2.52 -12.30 29.64
C ALA A 49 2.01 -11.31 28.56
N PRO A 50 0.67 -11.09 28.45
CA PRO A 50 -0.02 -10.97 27.16
C PRO A 50 -0.22 -9.55 26.61
N SER A 51 -0.37 -9.53 25.28
CA SER A 51 -0.85 -8.45 24.41
C SER A 51 -2.28 -7.99 24.73
N PRO A 52 -2.60 -6.69 24.61
CA PRO A 52 -3.96 -6.22 24.36
C PRO A 52 -4.20 -5.91 22.88
N ALA A 53 -5.38 -6.34 22.42
CA ALA A 53 -5.93 -6.21 21.07
C ALA A 53 -6.20 -4.75 20.63
N PRO A 54 -6.33 -4.50 19.31
CA PRO A 54 -6.64 -3.17 18.78
C PRO A 54 -8.16 -2.95 18.66
N ASP A 55 -8.66 -1.87 19.27
CA ASP A 55 -10.02 -1.39 19.03
C ASP A 55 -10.07 -0.35 17.90
N THR A 56 -10.86 -0.73 16.90
CA THR A 56 -11.48 0.02 15.80
C THR A 56 -12.14 1.35 16.23
N LEU A 57 -12.03 2.41 15.41
CA LEU A 57 -13.10 2.96 14.56
C LEU A 57 -12.89 4.42 14.10
N PHE A 58 -13.14 4.58 12.80
CA PHE A 58 -13.27 5.75 11.95
C PHE A 58 -14.09 6.94 12.48
N ALA A 59 -13.72 8.15 12.06
CA ALA A 59 -14.65 9.09 11.40
C ALA A 59 -13.92 10.12 10.52
N GLN A 60 -14.40 10.25 9.28
CA GLN A 60 -14.06 11.29 8.30
C GLN A 60 -14.95 12.52 8.47
N LYS A 61 -14.39 13.71 8.18
CA LYS A 61 -14.90 14.87 7.36
C LYS A 61 -14.36 16.17 7.97
N LYS A 62 -13.61 16.98 7.23
CA LYS A 62 -14.05 17.98 6.24
C LYS A 62 -14.66 19.20 6.94
N ASP A 63 -13.84 20.24 7.12
CA ASP A 63 -14.09 21.62 6.70
C ASP A 63 -13.04 22.53 7.36
N SER A 64 -12.37 23.33 6.53
CA SER A 64 -11.47 24.40 6.95
C SER A 64 -12.29 25.53 7.56
N ILE A 65 -12.14 25.77 8.87
CA ILE A 65 -12.51 27.05 9.50
C ILE A 65 -11.46 27.41 10.56
N LEU A 66 -10.89 28.60 10.40
CA LEU A 66 -9.95 29.26 11.29
C LEU A 66 -10.75 30.19 12.20
N ILE A 67 -10.85 29.91 13.50
CA ILE A 67 -11.32 30.86 14.53
C ILE A 67 -10.51 30.65 15.83
N GLN A 68 -9.72 31.66 16.20
CA GLN A 68 -9.57 32.12 17.59
C GLN A 68 -10.25 33.51 17.68
N PRO A 69 -10.60 34.10 18.84
CA PRO A 69 -10.10 33.82 20.21
C PRO A 69 -11.14 33.84 21.35
N GLY A 70 -10.74 33.38 22.54
CA GLY A 70 -11.49 33.56 23.79
C GLY A 70 -10.62 33.34 25.03
N LYS A 71 -10.15 34.45 25.65
CA LYS A 71 -9.72 34.60 27.05
C LYS A 71 -10.84 34.08 28.00
N LYS A 72 -10.68 33.60 29.23
CA LYS A 72 -9.71 33.67 30.34
C LYS A 72 -10.27 32.70 31.41
N GLU A 73 -9.45 32.00 32.18
CA GLU A 73 -9.60 31.93 33.65
C GLU A 73 -8.33 31.35 34.26
N ALA A 74 -7.82 32.00 35.31
CA ALA A 74 -6.59 31.65 35.99
C ALA A 74 -6.90 30.74 37.18
N ASP A 75 -6.23 29.59 37.27
CA ASP A 75 -6.15 28.78 38.48
C ASP A 75 -4.68 28.77 38.93
N HIS A 76 -4.44 29.44 40.05
CA HIS A 76 -3.19 29.40 40.79
C HIS A 76 -3.30 28.23 41.77
N ASP A 77 -2.53 27.17 41.58
CA ASP A 77 -1.64 26.56 42.61
C ASP A 77 -1.17 25.16 42.20
N LYS A 78 -0.27 25.08 41.21
CA LYS A 78 0.65 23.95 41.03
C LYS A 78 2.00 24.51 40.55
N PRO A 79 3.14 24.01 41.03
CA PRO A 79 4.41 24.31 40.39
C PRO A 79 4.33 23.82 38.95
N THR A 80 4.18 24.76 38.02
CA THR A 80 4.34 24.49 36.60
C THR A 80 5.82 24.20 36.42
N VAL A 81 6.17 22.92 36.31
CA VAL A 81 7.44 22.55 35.69
C VAL A 81 7.31 22.99 34.24
N ILE A 82 7.73 24.22 33.95
CA ILE A 82 8.05 24.62 32.60
C ILE A 82 9.29 23.78 32.27
N LEU A 83 9.07 22.62 31.63
CA LEU A 83 10.13 21.94 30.92
C LEU A 83 10.65 22.96 29.91
N ALA A 84 11.79 23.57 30.24
CA ALA A 84 12.51 24.44 29.35
C ALA A 84 12.65 23.70 28.01
N SER A 85 12.10 24.31 26.96
CA SER A 85 12.24 23.84 25.59
C SER A 85 13.71 23.54 25.35
N ALA A 86 14.03 22.26 25.21
CA ALA A 86 15.36 21.83 24.92
C ALA A 86 15.59 22.19 23.44
N THR A 87 16.19 23.36 23.19
CA THR A 87 16.29 23.94 21.86
C THR A 87 17.30 23.17 21.03
N THR A 88 16.91 22.73 19.83
CA THR A 88 17.80 22.13 18.85
C THR A 88 18.75 23.20 18.29
N ASP A 89 20.05 22.96 18.36
CA ASP A 89 21.08 23.83 17.78
C ASP A 89 21.25 23.51 16.29
N THR A 90 21.27 24.54 15.44
CA THR A 90 21.63 24.37 14.02
C THR A 90 23.14 24.51 13.89
N LEU A 91 23.83 23.41 13.60
CA LEU A 91 25.29 23.39 13.40
C LEU A 91 25.69 23.83 12.00
N TRP A 92 24.85 23.50 11.01
CA TRP A 92 25.06 23.82 9.60
C TRP A 92 23.71 24.00 8.92
N ASN A 93 23.62 24.94 7.99
CA ASN A 93 22.40 25.16 7.19
C ASN A 93 22.78 25.79 5.85
N ASP A 94 22.53 25.05 4.78
CA ASP A 94 22.66 25.54 3.42
C ASP A 94 21.45 25.17 2.55
N GLU A 95 21.58 25.39 1.24
CA GLU A 95 20.52 25.12 0.28
C GLU A 95 20.20 23.64 0.12
N LYS A 96 21.11 22.73 0.46
CA LYS A 96 21.04 21.28 0.22
C LYS A 96 20.86 20.48 1.49
N GLU A 97 21.37 20.95 2.62
CA GLU A 97 21.33 20.20 3.87
C GLU A 97 21.32 21.10 5.12
N ILE A 98 20.76 20.56 6.19
CA ILE A 98 20.80 21.13 7.53
C ILE A 98 21.32 20.07 8.49
N VAL A 99 22.25 20.47 9.36
CA VAL A 99 22.79 19.64 10.43
C VAL A 99 22.30 20.21 11.75
N LEU A 100 21.57 19.38 12.48
CA LEU A 100 20.95 19.69 13.75
C LEU A 100 21.66 18.94 14.87
N LYS A 101 21.87 19.60 16.00
CA LYS A 101 22.33 18.97 17.23
C LYS A 101 21.24 19.09 18.29
N TYR A 102 20.83 17.96 18.82
CA TYR A 102 19.84 17.90 19.88
C TYR A 102 20.49 18.04 21.26
N PRO A 103 19.70 18.40 22.29
CA PRO A 103 20.17 18.56 23.66
C PRO A 103 20.78 17.29 24.28
N ASP A 104 20.38 16.11 23.80
CA ASP A 104 20.97 14.82 24.20
C ASP A 104 22.32 14.52 23.52
N GLY A 105 22.80 15.44 22.68
CA GLY A 105 24.05 15.32 21.93
C GLY A 105 23.92 14.59 20.60
N THR A 106 22.74 14.08 20.24
CA THR A 106 22.52 13.45 18.94
C THR A 106 22.60 14.47 17.81
N VAL A 107 23.06 14.01 16.65
CA VAL A 107 23.18 14.83 15.44
C VAL A 107 22.29 14.24 14.37
N ASP A 108 21.47 15.08 13.75
CA ASP A 108 20.62 14.73 12.61
C ASP A 108 21.05 15.54 11.38
N ILE A 109 21.03 14.88 10.24
CA ILE A 109 21.35 15.48 8.94
C ILE A 109 20.08 15.37 8.12
N ARG A 110 19.52 16.51 7.71
CA ARG A 110 18.37 16.53 6.81
C ARG A 110 18.78 17.11 5.47
N ARG A 111 18.37 16.46 4.38
CA ARG A 111 18.64 16.89 3.01
C ARG A 111 17.42 17.56 2.42
N ARG A 112 17.64 18.58 1.60
CA ARG A 112 16.58 19.28 0.87
C ARG A 112 16.24 18.52 -0.39
N PHE A 113 14.95 18.27 -0.59
CA PHE A 113 14.41 17.78 -1.85
C PHE A 113 13.74 18.93 -2.61
N ILE A 114 14.28 19.27 -3.77
CA ILE A 114 13.72 20.30 -4.64
C ILE A 114 12.98 19.60 -5.78
N LEU A 115 11.66 19.79 -5.81
CA LEU A 115 10.83 19.21 -6.85
C LEU A 115 11.01 19.99 -8.17
N LYS A 116 11.48 19.31 -9.22
CA LYS A 116 11.77 19.95 -10.52
C LYS A 116 10.54 20.14 -11.41
N LYS A 117 9.48 19.37 -11.16
CA LYS A 117 8.26 19.30 -11.96
C LYS A 117 7.03 19.25 -11.07
N THR A 118 5.96 19.87 -11.54
CA THR A 118 4.68 19.98 -10.83
C THR A 118 3.69 18.92 -11.33
N PHE A 119 2.57 18.75 -10.62
CA PHE A 119 1.53 17.81 -11.08
C PHE A 119 0.91 18.25 -12.41
N GLU A 120 0.85 19.55 -12.65
CA GLU A 120 0.35 20.21 -13.86
C GLU A 120 1.17 19.87 -15.10
N ASP A 121 2.50 19.73 -14.96
CA ASP A 121 3.39 19.28 -16.05
C ASP A 121 3.00 17.89 -16.59
N TYR A 122 2.27 17.10 -15.79
CA TYR A 122 1.83 15.75 -16.09
C TYR A 122 0.30 15.58 -16.06
N ALA A 123 -0.44 16.68 -16.19
CA ALA A 123 -1.90 16.68 -16.19
C ALA A 123 -2.50 15.81 -17.32
N VAL A 124 -3.66 15.22 -17.07
CA VAL A 124 -4.44 14.46 -18.05
C VAL A 124 -5.80 15.10 -18.30
N LYS A 125 -6.24 15.02 -19.56
CA LYS A 125 -7.56 15.53 -19.97
C LYS A 125 -8.65 14.46 -19.88
N GLU A 126 -8.30 13.20 -20.11
CA GLU A 126 -9.24 12.08 -20.08
C GLU A 126 -9.63 11.77 -18.63
N LYS A 127 -10.93 11.82 -18.33
CA LYS A 127 -11.49 11.40 -17.03
C LYS A 127 -12.40 10.20 -17.24
N PHE A 128 -12.27 9.19 -16.38
CA PHE A 128 -13.11 8.01 -16.45
C PHE A 128 -14.53 8.32 -15.98
N ASN A 129 -15.49 8.14 -16.88
CA ASN A 129 -16.93 8.30 -16.66
C ASN A 129 -17.71 7.00 -16.89
N GLY A 130 -17.00 5.88 -17.07
CA GLY A 130 -17.58 4.58 -17.38
C GLY A 130 -18.08 3.82 -16.15
N LYS A 131 -18.60 2.61 -16.39
CA LYS A 131 -18.90 1.65 -15.34
C LYS A 131 -17.62 0.96 -14.87
N LEU A 132 -17.46 0.81 -13.56
CA LEU A 132 -16.34 0.09 -12.98
C LEU A 132 -16.24 -1.34 -13.55
N PRO A 133 -15.01 -1.87 -13.70
CA PRO A 133 -14.81 -3.22 -14.21
C PRO A 133 -15.42 -4.24 -13.25
N LYS A 134 -16.18 -5.21 -13.78
CA LYS A 134 -16.83 -6.26 -12.96
C LYS A 134 -15.82 -7.16 -12.23
N LYS A 135 -14.62 -7.31 -12.80
CA LYS A 135 -13.55 -8.15 -12.27
C LYS A 135 -12.20 -7.49 -12.52
N LEU A 136 -11.30 -7.60 -11.55
CA LEU A 136 -9.91 -7.15 -11.66
C LEU A 136 -9.02 -8.28 -12.17
N ASN A 137 -8.09 -7.94 -13.06
CA ASN A 137 -7.11 -8.83 -13.66
C ASN A 137 -5.71 -8.56 -13.08
N TYR A 138 -5.21 -9.52 -12.30
CA TYR A 138 -3.91 -9.46 -11.63
C TYR A 138 -2.81 -10.25 -12.38
N SER A 139 -3.06 -10.65 -13.62
CA SER A 139 -2.11 -11.48 -14.38
C SER A 139 -0.74 -10.80 -14.53
N THR A 140 -0.74 -9.47 -14.67
CA THR A 140 0.44 -8.63 -14.90
C THR A 140 1.16 -8.16 -13.65
N ALA A 141 0.55 -8.31 -12.47
CA ALA A 141 1.07 -7.78 -11.21
C ALA A 141 1.52 -8.91 -10.30
N LYS A 142 2.83 -8.98 -10.03
CA LYS A 142 3.43 -10.01 -9.17
C LYS A 142 3.06 -9.76 -7.71
N TYR A 143 3.14 -8.51 -7.26
CA TYR A 143 2.91 -8.12 -5.87
C TYR A 143 1.43 -7.84 -5.59
N ALA A 144 0.69 -7.23 -6.53
CA ALA A 144 -0.73 -6.94 -6.32
C ALA A 144 -1.59 -8.19 -6.06
N ARG A 145 -1.13 -9.38 -6.47
CA ARG A 145 -1.81 -10.65 -6.18
C ARG A 145 -1.90 -10.95 -4.68
N LEU A 146 -0.97 -10.44 -3.88
CA LEU A 146 -0.96 -10.57 -2.42
C LEU A 146 -1.98 -9.62 -1.76
N TYR A 147 -2.36 -8.54 -2.45
CA TYR A 147 -3.13 -7.43 -1.89
C TYR A 147 -4.46 -7.18 -2.62
N LYS A 148 -5.14 -8.26 -3.04
CA LYS A 148 -6.40 -8.19 -3.80
C LYS A 148 -7.47 -7.40 -3.08
N THR A 149 -7.68 -7.66 -1.78
CA THR A 149 -8.71 -6.99 -0.98
C THR A 149 -8.46 -5.50 -0.86
N ALA A 150 -7.20 -5.08 -0.62
CA ALA A 150 -6.85 -3.68 -0.55
C ALA A 150 -7.08 -2.97 -1.91
N THR A 151 -6.65 -3.62 -2.99
CA THR A 151 -6.85 -3.12 -4.36
C THR A 151 -8.34 -2.97 -4.71
N GLN A 152 -9.17 -3.95 -4.34
CA GLN A 152 -10.63 -3.89 -4.53
C GLN A 152 -11.26 -2.75 -3.74
N LYS A 153 -10.90 -2.59 -2.46
CA LYS A 153 -11.38 -1.48 -1.63
C LYS A 153 -10.97 -0.11 -2.18
N ALA A 154 -9.77 0.02 -2.75
CA ALA A 154 -9.34 1.27 -3.41
C ALA A 154 -10.21 1.60 -4.63
N VAL A 155 -10.60 0.58 -5.41
CA VAL A 155 -11.50 0.74 -6.56
C VAL A 155 -12.90 1.15 -6.11
N GLU A 156 -13.43 0.52 -5.07
CA GLU A 156 -14.74 0.86 -4.48
C GLU A 156 -14.77 2.31 -3.94
N LYS A 157 -13.68 2.72 -3.27
CA LYS A 157 -13.51 4.08 -2.75
C LYS A 157 -13.19 5.12 -3.84
N LYS A 158 -12.90 4.69 -5.07
CA LYS A 158 -12.50 5.54 -6.20
C LYS A 158 -11.32 6.45 -5.84
N VAL A 159 -10.22 5.88 -5.36
CA VAL A 159 -8.97 6.63 -5.13
C VAL A 159 -8.34 6.96 -6.49
N LEU A 160 -8.85 7.98 -7.16
CA LEU A 160 -8.54 8.31 -8.56
C LEU A 160 -7.08 8.76 -8.72
N PHE A 161 -6.50 8.38 -9.84
CA PHE A 161 -5.16 8.72 -10.28
C PHE A 161 -5.12 8.81 -11.80
N ALA A 162 -4.38 9.77 -12.36
CA ALA A 162 -4.18 9.89 -13.81
C ALA A 162 -5.49 9.80 -14.63
N GLY A 163 -6.56 10.40 -14.11
CA GLY A 163 -7.87 10.59 -14.71
C GLY A 163 -8.74 9.34 -14.84
N ARG A 164 -8.13 8.16 -15.05
CA ARG A 164 -8.82 6.90 -15.31
C ARG A 164 -8.33 5.70 -14.51
N TYR A 165 -7.31 5.90 -13.69
CA TYR A 165 -6.74 4.84 -12.89
C TYR A 165 -7.19 4.99 -11.45
N VAL A 166 -7.07 3.91 -10.70
CA VAL A 166 -7.13 3.93 -9.23
C VAL A 166 -5.76 3.58 -8.70
N PHE A 167 -5.28 4.39 -7.74
CA PHE A 167 -4.05 4.12 -7.01
C PHE A 167 -4.40 3.51 -5.65
N SER A 168 -3.93 2.29 -5.39
CA SER A 168 -4.11 1.61 -4.11
C SER A 168 -2.84 1.72 -3.29
N ILE A 169 -2.95 2.27 -2.09
CA ILE A 169 -1.89 2.26 -1.08
C ILE A 169 -2.12 1.06 -0.17
N ILE A 170 -1.05 0.31 0.09
CA ILE A 170 -1.06 -0.88 0.92
C ILE A 170 0.02 -0.74 1.96
N GLU A 171 -0.33 -0.78 3.23
CA GLU A 171 0.64 -0.93 4.31
C GLU A 171 1.13 -2.39 4.31
N CYS A 172 2.44 -2.59 4.12
CA CYS A 172 3.07 -3.91 4.04
C CYS A 172 3.82 -4.32 5.32
N GLY A 173 3.96 -3.43 6.30
CA GLY A 173 4.67 -3.66 7.55
C GLY A 173 5.26 -2.37 8.11
N ALA A 174 6.18 -2.50 9.07
CA ALA A 174 6.90 -1.36 9.65
C ALA A 174 7.64 -0.59 8.55
N ASP A 175 7.34 0.71 8.43
CA ASP A 175 7.92 1.65 7.47
C ASP A 175 7.93 1.14 6.02
N CYS A 176 6.86 0.42 5.65
CA CYS A 176 6.68 -0.19 4.33
C CYS A 176 5.28 0.09 3.80
N PHE A 177 5.22 0.75 2.64
CA PHE A 177 4.03 0.90 1.83
C PHE A 177 4.27 0.32 0.44
N ALA A 178 3.44 -0.63 0.02
CA ALA A 178 3.34 -1.08 -1.37
C ALA A 178 2.25 -0.30 -2.10
N SER A 179 2.29 -0.31 -3.42
CA SER A 179 1.24 0.31 -4.23
C SER A 179 0.86 -0.52 -5.45
N THR A 180 -0.37 -0.31 -5.92
CA THR A 180 -0.86 -0.89 -7.17
C THR A 180 -1.67 0.14 -7.95
N VAL A 181 -1.71 -0.02 -9.27
CA VAL A 181 -2.50 0.82 -10.18
C VAL A 181 -3.52 -0.04 -10.90
N VAL A 182 -4.78 0.37 -10.87
CA VAL A 182 -5.87 -0.30 -11.59
C VAL A 182 -6.32 0.57 -12.74
N ASP A 183 -6.32 0.04 -13.96
CA ASP A 183 -6.95 0.69 -15.10
C ASP A 183 -8.46 0.46 -15.07
N LEU A 184 -9.26 1.50 -14.81
CA LEU A 184 -10.72 1.37 -14.70
C LEU A 184 -11.39 0.99 -16.02
N LYS A 185 -10.74 1.21 -17.16
CA LYS A 185 -11.28 0.83 -18.47
C LYS A 185 -11.20 -0.68 -18.70
N THR A 186 -10.11 -1.31 -18.27
CA THR A 186 -9.79 -2.71 -18.60
C THR A 186 -9.89 -3.65 -17.41
N GLY A 187 -9.83 -3.13 -16.18
CA GLY A 187 -9.70 -3.90 -14.95
C GLY A 187 -8.31 -4.48 -14.72
N ASN A 188 -7.33 -4.17 -15.56
CA ASN A 188 -5.95 -4.63 -15.37
C ASN A 188 -5.31 -3.95 -14.16
N VAL A 189 -4.54 -4.74 -13.41
CA VAL A 189 -3.81 -4.30 -12.22
C VAL A 189 -2.31 -4.37 -12.51
N TYR A 190 -1.59 -3.32 -12.12
CA TYR A 190 -0.16 -3.17 -12.27
C TYR A 190 0.48 -2.93 -10.90
N ASP A 191 1.72 -3.42 -10.74
CA ASP A 191 2.52 -3.10 -9.55
C ASP A 191 2.97 -1.64 -9.61
N GLY A 192 3.02 -0.98 -8.46
CA GLY A 192 3.59 0.35 -8.29
C GLY A 192 4.90 0.32 -7.49
N PRO A 193 5.59 1.47 -7.37
CA PRO A 193 6.79 1.57 -6.53
C PRO A 193 6.45 1.31 -5.06
N HIS A 194 7.46 1.02 -4.26
CA HIS A 194 7.36 0.94 -2.80
C HIS A 194 7.75 2.29 -2.19
N ALA A 195 7.27 2.55 -0.98
CA ALA A 195 7.60 3.74 -0.20
C ALA A 195 7.82 3.38 1.27
N SER A 196 8.57 4.18 2.00
CA SER A 196 8.71 4.12 3.45
C SER A 196 7.89 5.19 4.17
N THR A 197 7.72 6.37 3.58
CA THR A 197 6.94 7.47 4.19
C THR A 197 5.63 7.75 3.46
N GLY A 198 5.32 6.98 2.41
CA GLY A 198 4.05 7.00 1.70
C GLY A 198 4.12 7.66 0.32
N TYR A 199 2.97 8.17 -0.14
CA TYR A 199 2.80 8.64 -1.51
C TYR A 199 2.06 9.97 -1.55
N LYS A 200 2.38 10.80 -2.55
CA LYS A 200 1.59 11.96 -2.94
C LYS A 200 1.29 11.91 -4.44
N PHE A 201 0.02 12.02 -4.79
CA PHE A 201 -0.46 12.01 -6.18
C PHE A 201 -1.77 12.81 -6.28
N GLU A 202 -2.15 13.12 -7.52
CA GLU A 202 -3.39 13.83 -7.83
C GLU A 202 -4.26 13.03 -8.80
N ALA A 203 -5.57 13.27 -8.73
CA ALA A 203 -6.54 12.51 -9.49
C ALA A 203 -6.39 12.67 -11.00
N ASP A 204 -5.88 13.81 -11.46
CA ASP A 204 -5.74 14.21 -12.86
C ASP A 204 -4.28 14.42 -13.28
N SER A 205 -3.33 13.87 -12.54
CA SER A 205 -1.92 13.85 -12.92
C SER A 205 -1.38 12.42 -13.05
N ARG A 206 -0.46 12.21 -13.99
CA ARG A 206 0.32 10.95 -14.10
C ARG A 206 1.50 10.89 -13.16
N MET A 207 1.77 11.97 -12.45
CA MET A 207 2.91 12.08 -11.54
C MET A 207 2.59 11.45 -10.19
N LEU A 208 3.57 10.74 -9.66
CA LEU A 208 3.56 10.14 -8.33
C LEU A 208 4.84 10.57 -7.62
N ILE A 209 4.71 11.12 -6.42
CA ILE A 209 5.82 11.37 -5.53
C ILE A 209 5.84 10.24 -4.50
N VAL A 210 6.93 9.50 -4.48
CA VAL A 210 7.23 8.45 -3.50
C VAL A 210 8.06 9.09 -2.39
N ASN A 211 7.77 8.75 -1.14
CA ASN A 211 8.40 9.32 0.04
C ASN A 211 8.35 10.87 0.08
N PRO A 212 7.16 11.49 0.03
CA PRO A 212 7.05 12.94 -0.04
C PRO A 212 7.69 13.61 1.19
N VAL A 213 8.43 14.71 0.95
CA VAL A 213 9.00 15.52 2.03
C VAL A 213 7.95 16.31 2.79
N ALA A 214 8.27 16.66 4.03
CA ALA A 214 7.49 17.59 4.83
C ALA A 214 7.47 18.99 4.18
N LYS A 215 6.62 19.88 4.71
CA LYS A 215 6.42 21.24 4.15
C LYS A 215 7.70 22.10 4.13
N ASP A 216 8.68 21.79 4.96
CA ASP A 216 9.97 22.48 4.99
C ASP A 216 10.91 22.06 3.83
N GLY A 217 10.53 21.02 3.07
CA GLY A 217 11.29 20.52 1.93
C GLY A 217 12.46 19.62 2.32
N PHE A 218 12.59 19.26 3.59
CA PHE A 218 13.71 18.46 4.09
C PHE A 218 13.29 17.04 4.48
N TYR A 219 14.13 16.06 4.20
CA TYR A 219 13.99 14.67 4.63
C TYR A 219 15.24 14.19 5.37
N THR A 220 15.05 13.29 6.33
CA THR A 220 16.17 12.59 6.96
C THR A 220 16.57 11.42 6.05
N PRO A 221 17.83 11.35 5.59
CA PRO A 221 18.30 10.25 4.76
C PRO A 221 18.15 8.92 5.49
N CYS A 222 17.51 7.96 4.82
CA CYS A 222 17.42 6.58 5.23
C CYS A 222 17.48 5.72 3.95
N GLU A 223 17.78 4.42 4.05
CA GLU A 223 18.00 3.54 2.90
C GLU A 223 16.83 3.54 1.90
N PHE A 224 15.59 3.70 2.38
CA PHE A 224 14.38 3.65 1.56
C PHE A 224 13.48 4.90 1.65
N CYS A 225 13.96 5.96 2.31
CA CYS A 225 13.19 7.19 2.56
C CYS A 225 13.46 8.30 1.55
N GLU A 226 14.37 8.09 0.59
CA GLU A 226 14.68 9.11 -0.40
C GLU A 226 13.42 9.45 -1.21
N PRO A 227 13.07 10.76 -1.33
CA PRO A 227 11.95 11.17 -2.17
C PRO A 227 12.27 10.93 -3.64
N GLU A 228 11.35 10.27 -4.33
CA GLU A 228 11.48 9.94 -5.75
C GLU A 228 10.24 10.43 -6.51
N VAL A 229 10.42 10.77 -7.78
CA VAL A 229 9.32 11.16 -8.66
C VAL A 229 9.19 10.15 -9.78
N TYR A 230 7.98 9.67 -9.97
CA TYR A 230 7.61 8.77 -11.03
C TYR A 230 6.53 9.36 -11.92
N VAL A 231 6.52 8.94 -13.18
CA VAL A 231 5.46 9.24 -14.14
C VAL A 231 4.87 7.93 -14.65
N TRP A 232 3.55 7.83 -14.57
CA TRP A 232 2.80 6.69 -15.09
C TRP A 232 2.78 6.70 -16.63
N ALA A 233 3.24 5.59 -17.22
CA ALA A 233 3.29 5.37 -18.67
C ALA A 233 2.16 4.46 -19.19
N GLY A 234 1.17 4.13 -18.36
CA GLY A 234 0.01 3.31 -18.72
C GLY A 234 0.12 1.82 -18.36
N LYS A 235 1.33 1.32 -18.11
CA LYS A 235 1.60 -0.06 -17.66
C LYS A 235 2.67 -0.16 -16.58
N GLU A 236 3.50 0.85 -16.47
CA GLU A 236 4.63 0.93 -15.54
C GLU A 236 4.86 2.38 -15.13
N PHE A 237 5.53 2.56 -14.00
CA PHE A 237 6.06 3.84 -13.57
C PHE A 237 7.48 4.02 -14.08
N LYS A 238 7.78 5.22 -14.59
CA LYS A 238 9.14 5.62 -14.98
C LYS A 238 9.66 6.64 -13.99
N ARG A 239 10.78 6.36 -13.33
CA ARG A 239 11.44 7.32 -12.45
C ARG A 239 11.98 8.49 -13.28
N VAL A 240 11.71 9.71 -12.83
CA VAL A 240 12.14 10.97 -13.47
C VAL A 240 12.94 11.86 -12.52
N GLN A 241 12.93 11.55 -11.23
CA GLN A 241 13.78 12.17 -10.19
C GLN A 241 14.01 11.17 -9.06
#